data_AF-A0A7S2ACV4-F1
#
_entry.id   AF-A0A7S2ACV4-F1
#
_cell.length_a   1.000
_cell.length_b   1.000
_cell.length_c   1.000
_cell.angle_alpha   90.00
_cell.angle_beta   90.00
_cell.angle_gamma   90.00
#
_symmetry.space_group_name_H-M   'P 1'
#
loop_
_entity.id
_entity.type
_entity.pdbx_description
1 polymer ?
#
loop_
_entity_poly.entity_id
_entity_poly.type
_entity_poly.pdbx_seq_one_letter_code
_entity_poly.pdbx_strand_id
1 'polypeptide(L)'
;MARPLLAVMLATCCRCLFLLMPFQGECVDPYGGLRLDLGIAEDSLALLQHAVQPRRQQVTARLGFGDDPSSLPGAPGLPSMEELWCASFPSFCKEPFNCQNYTDYMALAWLEQGLAPDGKPNYFNWCSQSDSSAWMSKCAAGDLLGSAKTRYFLVNNGMYGGLKQELDGSACFLEGHCTNTAVTENTTAEETAAMCDKQYGHEAWTRFGSSHAPPENAIGFGMENGFADYRNGYLSHAQSRPFALASCAMGSFHCDVVYCRENYCKDEYYIKKYGHFLKEEGWVK
;
A
#
# COMPACT_ATOMS: atom_id res chain seq x y z
N MET A 1 -34.64 -36.72 -27.21
CA MET A 1 -34.11 -35.48 -27.80
C MET A 1 -33.01 -34.96 -26.88
N ALA A 2 -31.98 -34.36 -27.47
CA ALA A 2 -30.59 -34.37 -27.02
C ALA A 2 -30.28 -33.64 -25.69
N ARG A 3 -29.29 -34.18 -24.96
CA ARG A 3 -28.49 -33.49 -23.94
C ARG A 3 -27.21 -32.96 -24.60
N PRO A 4 -26.67 -31.78 -24.24
CA PRO A 4 -25.34 -31.39 -24.67
C PRO A 4 -24.26 -31.85 -23.68
N LEU A 5 -23.13 -32.21 -24.28
CA LEU A 5 -21.91 -32.74 -23.69
C LEU A 5 -21.10 -31.66 -22.96
N LEU A 6 -20.56 -32.02 -21.79
CA LEU A 6 -19.51 -31.33 -21.07
C LEU A 6 -18.17 -31.71 -21.72
N ALA A 7 -17.47 -30.75 -22.33
CA ALA A 7 -16.12 -30.95 -22.87
C ALA A 7 -15.07 -30.65 -21.80
N VAL A 8 -14.34 -31.69 -21.39
CA VAL A 8 -13.16 -31.60 -20.51
C VAL A 8 -11.95 -31.32 -21.40
N MET A 9 -11.31 -30.15 -21.24
CA MET A 9 -9.98 -29.90 -21.81
C MET A 9 -8.92 -30.55 -20.92
N LEU A 10 -8.27 -31.58 -21.46
CA LEU A 10 -7.02 -32.14 -20.97
C LEU A 10 -5.86 -31.21 -21.35
N ALA A 11 -5.16 -30.68 -20.36
CA ALA A 11 -3.90 -29.97 -20.55
C ALA A 11 -2.77 -30.99 -20.77
N THR A 12 -2.10 -30.87 -21.91
CA THR A 12 -0.99 -31.72 -22.36
C THR A 12 0.28 -31.39 -21.56
N CYS A 13 0.83 -32.40 -20.90
CA CYS A 13 2.07 -32.35 -20.13
C CYS A 13 3.28 -32.38 -21.09
N CYS A 14 4.06 -31.29 -21.15
CA CYS A 14 5.33 -31.25 -21.87
C CYS A 14 6.42 -31.97 -21.07
N ARG A 15 6.83 -33.15 -21.55
CA ARG A 15 8.04 -33.87 -21.10
C ARG A 15 9.28 -33.24 -21.76
N CYS A 16 10.18 -32.65 -20.96
CA CYS A 16 11.55 -32.36 -21.39
C CYS A 16 12.43 -33.60 -21.24
N LEU A 17 12.85 -34.16 -22.37
CA LEU A 17 13.87 -35.22 -22.45
C LEU A 17 15.23 -34.54 -22.63
N PHE A 18 16.08 -34.61 -21.60
CA PHE A 18 17.48 -34.15 -21.66
C PHE A 18 18.34 -35.19 -22.37
N LEU A 19 18.94 -34.85 -23.51
CA LEU A 19 20.08 -35.56 -24.07
C LEU A 19 21.15 -34.57 -24.55
N LEU A 20 22.29 -34.67 -23.87
CA LEU A 20 23.66 -34.22 -24.11
C LEU A 20 24.03 -33.83 -25.56
N MET A 21 24.45 -32.57 -25.79
CA MET A 21 25.65 -32.13 -26.55
C MET A 21 25.83 -30.59 -26.42
N PRO A 22 27.08 -30.04 -26.46
CA PRO A 22 27.32 -28.62 -26.35
C PRO A 22 27.32 -27.95 -27.73
N PHE A 23 26.35 -27.09 -28.00
CA PHE A 23 26.39 -26.17 -29.14
C PHE A 23 26.37 -24.73 -28.62
N GLN A 24 27.45 -24.00 -28.89
CA GLN A 24 27.45 -22.54 -28.84
C GLN A 24 26.64 -22.04 -30.04
N GLY A 25 25.40 -21.66 -29.79
CA GLY A 25 24.54 -20.97 -30.76
C GLY A 25 23.76 -19.90 -30.02
N GLU A 26 23.99 -18.64 -30.41
CA GLU A 26 23.17 -17.51 -29.97
C GLU A 26 21.75 -17.71 -30.50
N CYS A 27 20.79 -17.90 -29.58
CA CYS A 27 19.38 -17.91 -29.91
C CYS A 27 18.93 -16.45 -30.13
N VAL A 28 18.80 -16.06 -31.39
CA VAL A 28 18.10 -14.83 -31.77
C VAL A 28 16.60 -15.13 -31.71
N ASP A 29 15.90 -14.45 -30.81
CA ASP A 29 14.45 -14.50 -30.67
C ASP A 29 13.77 -13.78 -31.86
N PRO A 30 12.97 -14.47 -32.71
CA PRO A 30 12.27 -13.85 -33.82
C PRO A 30 10.97 -13.15 -33.41
N TYR A 31 10.58 -13.16 -32.13
CA TYR A 31 9.41 -12.44 -31.63
C TYR A 31 9.83 -11.48 -30.53
N GLY A 32 10.04 -10.21 -30.91
CA GLY A 32 10.43 -9.10 -30.05
C GLY A 32 9.99 -9.26 -28.59
N GLY A 33 10.95 -9.63 -27.76
CA GLY A 33 10.76 -9.93 -26.35
C GLY A 33 10.17 -8.74 -25.60
N LEU A 34 8.90 -8.87 -25.23
CA LEU A 34 8.33 -8.17 -24.09
C LEU A 34 9.13 -8.65 -22.86
N ARG A 35 10.08 -7.83 -22.40
CA ARG A 35 10.67 -7.99 -21.08
C ARG A 35 9.55 -7.81 -20.05
N LEU A 36 8.98 -8.92 -19.59
CA LEU A 36 8.23 -8.96 -18.34
C LEU A 36 9.24 -8.82 -17.21
N ASP A 37 9.54 -7.57 -16.84
CA ASP A 37 10.18 -7.27 -15.56
C ASP A 37 9.21 -7.72 -14.46
N LEU A 38 9.56 -8.80 -13.76
CA LEU A 38 8.76 -9.37 -12.66
C LEU A 38 8.78 -8.52 -11.36
N GLY A 39 9.23 -7.26 -11.42
CA GLY A 39 9.23 -6.31 -10.30
C GLY A 39 7.97 -5.45 -10.17
N ILE A 40 6.92 -5.74 -10.94
CA ILE A 40 5.78 -4.81 -11.19
C ILE A 40 4.59 -5.04 -10.24
N ALA A 41 4.61 -6.09 -9.41
CA ALA A 41 3.49 -6.45 -8.55
C ALA A 41 3.66 -6.01 -7.08
N GLU A 42 4.70 -5.24 -6.73
CA GLU A 42 5.14 -5.18 -5.33
C GLU A 42 4.34 -4.26 -4.40
N ASP A 43 3.57 -3.25 -4.83
CA ASP A 43 3.07 -2.24 -3.85
C ASP A 43 1.67 -2.50 -3.25
N SER A 44 0.69 -2.91 -4.04
CA SER A 44 -0.60 -3.38 -3.48
C SER A 44 -0.46 -4.78 -2.92
N LEU A 45 0.43 -5.57 -3.51
CA LEU A 45 0.89 -6.81 -2.91
C LEU A 45 1.76 -6.51 -1.69
N ALA A 46 2.47 -5.39 -1.53
CA ALA A 46 3.19 -5.03 -0.29
C ALA A 46 2.24 -4.75 0.88
N LEU A 47 1.06 -4.19 0.66
CA LEU A 47 0.01 -4.13 1.70
C LEU A 47 -0.40 -5.54 2.18
N LEU A 48 -0.41 -6.54 1.28
CA LEU A 48 -0.69 -7.96 1.57
C LEU A 48 0.56 -8.81 1.93
N GLN A 49 1.74 -8.47 1.45
CA GLN A 49 3.03 -9.16 1.58
C GLN A 49 3.78 -8.63 2.77
N HIS A 50 3.63 -7.39 3.21
CA HIS A 50 4.09 -6.99 4.54
C HIS A 50 3.20 -7.61 5.64
N ALA A 51 1.95 -7.94 5.32
CA ALA A 51 1.07 -8.71 6.20
C ALA A 51 1.37 -10.23 6.22
N VAL A 52 1.96 -10.78 5.15
CA VAL A 52 2.16 -12.24 4.97
C VAL A 52 3.64 -12.67 4.88
N GLN A 53 4.58 -11.76 4.59
CA GLN A 53 6.01 -12.06 4.73
C GLN A 53 6.32 -12.12 6.22
N PRO A 54 6.83 -13.26 6.73
CA PRO A 54 7.30 -13.31 8.09
C PRO A 54 8.47 -12.33 8.24
N ARG A 55 8.26 -11.27 9.03
CA ARG A 55 9.28 -10.30 9.52
C ARG A 55 10.59 -10.96 9.96
N ARG A 56 10.51 -12.25 10.30
CA ARG A 56 11.63 -13.15 10.61
C ARG A 56 12.81 -12.94 9.66
N GLN A 57 12.62 -12.92 8.34
CA GLN A 57 13.76 -12.99 7.40
C GLN A 57 14.63 -11.72 7.34
N GLN A 58 14.08 -10.51 7.50
CA GLN A 58 14.91 -9.30 7.39
C GLN A 58 15.85 -9.08 8.59
N VAL A 59 15.46 -9.55 9.77
CA VAL A 59 16.30 -9.42 10.98
C VAL A 59 17.21 -10.64 11.17
N THR A 60 16.75 -11.86 10.88
CA THR A 60 17.65 -13.04 10.96
C THR A 60 18.69 -13.09 9.85
N ALA A 61 18.40 -12.61 8.63
CA ALA A 61 19.38 -12.61 7.54
C ALA A 61 20.57 -11.67 7.80
N ARG A 62 20.40 -10.61 8.60
CA ARG A 62 21.51 -9.72 9.00
C ARG A 62 22.38 -10.28 10.12
N LEU A 63 21.90 -11.28 10.86
CA LEU A 63 22.56 -11.73 12.09
C LEU A 63 23.13 -13.16 12.01
N GLY A 64 22.92 -13.90 10.90
CA GLY A 64 23.61 -15.17 10.66
C GLY A 64 23.26 -16.30 11.63
N PHE A 65 22.14 -16.21 12.36
CA PHE A 65 21.74 -17.19 13.35
C PHE A 65 21.00 -18.37 12.71
N GLY A 66 21.77 -19.38 12.30
CA GLY A 66 21.33 -20.77 12.30
C GLY A 66 21.65 -21.38 13.66
N ASP A 67 20.74 -22.19 14.18
CA ASP A 67 20.83 -22.95 15.43
C ASP A 67 20.32 -22.29 16.72
N ASP A 68 19.67 -23.14 17.50
CA ASP A 68 18.79 -22.88 18.64
C ASP A 68 19.46 -22.06 19.76
N PRO A 69 18.97 -20.83 20.07
CA PRO A 69 19.57 -19.94 21.08
C PRO A 69 19.35 -20.41 22.53
N SER A 70 18.64 -21.51 22.76
CA SER A 70 18.28 -21.95 24.13
C SER A 70 19.40 -22.65 24.91
N SER A 71 20.60 -22.87 24.34
CA SER A 71 21.65 -23.68 24.98
C SER A 71 22.88 -22.94 25.53
N LEU A 72 22.90 -21.60 25.60
CA LEU A 72 24.03 -20.85 26.19
C LEU A 72 23.67 -20.22 27.56
N PRO A 73 24.00 -20.88 28.69
CA PRO A 73 23.81 -20.30 30.01
C PRO A 73 24.81 -19.13 30.22
N GLY A 74 24.28 -17.92 30.38
CA GLY A 74 25.07 -16.73 30.77
C GLY A 74 25.25 -15.67 29.68
N ALA A 75 24.65 -15.81 28.51
CA ALA A 75 24.55 -14.68 27.58
C ALA A 75 23.58 -13.64 28.17
N PRO A 76 23.95 -12.34 28.25
CA PRO A 76 22.98 -11.29 28.55
C PRO A 76 21.81 -11.46 27.58
N GLY A 77 20.59 -11.54 28.12
CA GLY A 77 19.38 -11.81 27.35
C GLY A 77 19.34 -10.87 26.16
N LEU A 78 19.36 -11.43 24.95
CA LEU A 78 19.21 -10.64 23.74
C LEU A 78 17.88 -9.88 23.85
N PRO A 79 17.86 -8.58 23.49
CA PRO A 79 16.63 -7.83 23.49
C PRO A 79 15.61 -8.55 22.62
N SER A 80 14.37 -8.60 23.10
CA SER A 80 13.26 -9.13 22.34
C SER A 80 13.11 -8.36 21.02
N MET A 81 12.49 -9.01 20.03
CA MET A 81 12.18 -8.35 18.76
C MET A 81 11.34 -7.07 18.96
N GLU A 82 10.47 -7.06 19.97
CA GLU A 82 9.67 -5.91 20.38
C GLU A 82 10.55 -4.76 20.86
N GLU A 83 11.51 -5.03 21.75
CA GLU A 83 12.45 -4.02 22.26
C GLU A 83 13.30 -3.41 21.12
N LEU A 84 13.79 -4.24 20.19
CA LEU A 84 14.54 -3.77 19.02
C LEU A 84 13.68 -2.92 18.07
N TRP A 85 12.41 -3.30 17.89
CA TRP A 85 11.47 -2.57 17.05
C TRP A 85 11.14 -1.20 17.64
N CYS A 86 10.79 -1.15 18.93
CA CYS A 86 10.47 0.10 19.61
C CYS A 86 11.68 1.00 19.80
N ALA A 87 12.89 0.44 19.88
CA ALA A 87 14.13 1.22 19.82
C ALA A 87 14.31 1.89 18.44
N SER A 88 13.90 1.23 17.35
CA SER A 88 14.02 1.75 15.98
C SER A 88 12.90 2.72 15.60
N PHE A 89 11.68 2.48 16.09
CA PHE A 89 10.47 3.26 15.76
C PHE A 89 9.68 3.63 17.04
N PRO A 90 10.28 4.43 17.95
CA PRO A 90 9.71 4.66 19.27
C PRO A 90 8.35 5.38 19.26
N SER A 91 8.05 6.15 18.20
CA SER A 91 6.75 6.80 18.04
C SER A 91 5.63 5.80 17.71
N PHE A 92 5.94 4.72 17.01
CA PHE A 92 4.97 3.67 16.66
C PHE A 92 4.63 2.75 17.83
N CYS A 93 5.46 2.74 18.88
CA CYS A 93 5.16 2.00 20.13
C CYS A 93 4.38 2.81 21.16
N LYS A 94 3.84 3.97 20.76
CA LYS A 94 2.99 4.83 21.58
C LYS A 94 1.63 4.97 20.91
N GLU A 95 0.65 5.49 21.64
CA GLU A 95 -0.62 5.90 21.04
C GLU A 95 -0.40 6.92 19.91
N PRO A 96 -1.20 6.86 18.83
CA PRO A 96 -2.32 5.93 18.62
C PRO A 96 -1.93 4.58 18.00
N PHE A 97 -0.65 4.37 17.67
CA PHE A 97 -0.19 3.21 16.90
C PHE A 97 -0.09 1.92 17.69
N ASN A 98 0.47 1.96 18.91
CA ASN A 98 0.62 0.81 19.81
C ASN A 98 1.23 -0.47 19.17
N CYS A 99 2.19 -0.33 18.25
CA CYS A 99 2.72 -1.42 17.44
C CYS A 99 3.50 -2.50 18.21
N GLN A 100 3.85 -2.26 19.47
CA GLN A 100 4.40 -3.29 20.35
C GLN A 100 3.42 -4.47 20.55
N ASN A 101 2.12 -4.22 20.39
CA ASN A 101 1.08 -5.24 20.50
C ASN A 101 0.78 -5.93 19.15
N TYR A 102 1.49 -5.57 18.07
CA TYR A 102 1.21 -6.10 16.73
C TYR A 102 1.55 -7.58 16.64
N THR A 103 0.60 -8.36 16.12
CA THR A 103 0.82 -9.78 15.81
C THR A 103 0.37 -10.08 14.38
N ASP A 104 0.99 -11.07 13.73
CA ASP A 104 0.63 -11.46 12.37
C ASP A 104 -0.85 -11.90 12.25
N TYR A 105 -1.44 -12.41 13.33
CA TYR A 105 -2.87 -12.75 13.40
C TYR A 105 -3.80 -11.55 13.25
N MET A 106 -3.35 -10.34 13.60
CA MET A 106 -4.16 -9.13 13.43
C MET A 106 -4.32 -8.77 11.95
N ALA A 107 -3.32 -9.07 11.12
CA ALA A 107 -3.45 -8.90 9.67
C ALA A 107 -4.51 -9.83 9.07
N LEU A 108 -4.61 -11.06 9.57
CA LEU A 108 -5.68 -11.98 9.19
C LEU A 108 -7.06 -11.49 9.63
N ALA A 109 -7.16 -10.86 10.80
CA ALA A 109 -8.42 -10.26 11.26
C ALA A 109 -8.90 -9.14 10.33
N TRP A 110 -7.97 -8.34 9.76
CA TRP A 110 -8.32 -7.30 8.79
C TRP A 110 -8.88 -7.85 7.48
N LEU A 111 -8.38 -9.00 7.02
CA LEU A 111 -8.96 -9.68 5.85
C LEU A 111 -10.41 -10.11 6.08
N GLU A 112 -10.82 -10.30 7.33
CA GLU A 112 -12.21 -10.65 7.65
C GLU A 112 -13.06 -9.43 7.99
N GLN A 113 -12.52 -8.46 8.72
CA GLN A 113 -13.32 -7.38 9.33
C GLN A 113 -13.13 -6.03 8.64
N GLY A 114 -12.06 -5.88 7.86
CA GLY A 114 -11.63 -4.62 7.25
C GLY A 114 -10.57 -3.92 8.08
N LEU A 115 -10.01 -2.85 7.53
CA LEU A 115 -8.96 -2.06 8.18
C LEU A 115 -9.50 -1.22 9.36
N ALA A 116 -10.78 -0.86 9.37
CA ALA A 116 -11.40 -0.03 10.42
C ALA A 116 -12.69 -0.68 10.96
N PRO A 117 -12.57 -1.85 11.61
CA PRO A 117 -13.72 -2.69 11.95
C PRO A 117 -14.64 -2.12 13.04
N ASP A 118 -14.16 -1.15 13.83
CA ASP A 118 -14.92 -0.43 14.85
C ASP A 118 -15.62 0.83 14.31
N GLY A 119 -15.56 1.05 13.00
CA GLY A 119 -16.13 2.22 12.36
C GLY A 119 -15.30 3.50 12.54
N LYS A 120 -14.05 3.39 13.00
CA LYS A 120 -13.16 4.53 13.26
C LYS A 120 -11.79 4.35 12.61
N PRO A 121 -11.06 5.46 12.37
CA PRO A 121 -9.68 5.38 11.94
C PRO A 121 -8.82 4.50 12.85
N ASN A 122 -8.10 3.56 12.25
CA ASN A 122 -7.29 2.58 12.94
C ASN A 122 -5.81 2.74 12.55
N TYR A 123 -5.08 3.47 13.39
CA TYR A 123 -3.64 3.70 13.22
C TYR A 123 -2.79 2.44 13.37
N PHE A 124 -3.32 1.39 14.00
CA PHE A 124 -2.62 0.12 14.19
C PHE A 124 -2.26 -0.56 12.85
N ASN A 125 -2.97 -0.22 11.77
CA ASN A 125 -2.66 -0.71 10.42
C ASN A 125 -1.25 -0.31 9.95
N TRP A 126 -0.74 0.84 10.40
CA TRP A 126 0.60 1.33 10.06
C TRP A 126 1.73 0.51 10.68
N CYS A 127 1.43 -0.39 11.63
CA CYS A 127 2.44 -1.24 12.25
C CYS A 127 3.09 -2.24 11.27
N SER A 128 2.46 -2.48 10.11
CA SER A 128 3.02 -3.24 8.99
C SER A 128 3.92 -2.41 8.05
N GLN A 129 3.93 -1.08 8.20
CA GLN A 129 4.59 -0.10 7.32
C GLN A 129 5.55 0.80 8.11
N SER A 130 6.59 0.22 8.70
CA SER A 130 7.55 0.97 9.54
C SER A 130 8.34 2.05 8.80
N ASP A 131 8.52 1.86 7.50
CA ASP A 131 9.10 2.84 6.58
C ASP A 131 8.28 4.14 6.49
N SER A 132 7.00 4.10 6.88
CA SER A 132 6.13 5.27 6.98
C SER A 132 6.19 5.98 8.34
N SER A 133 6.93 5.44 9.32
CA SER A 133 6.95 5.95 10.69
C SER A 133 7.27 7.45 10.81
N ALA A 134 8.22 7.94 10.02
CA ALA A 134 8.69 9.32 10.11
C ALA A 134 7.59 10.36 9.78
N TRP A 135 6.83 10.15 8.69
CA TRP A 135 5.78 11.08 8.30
C TRP A 135 4.47 10.80 9.04
N MET A 136 4.15 9.52 9.25
CA MET A 136 2.90 9.11 9.88
C MET A 136 2.82 9.52 11.35
N SER A 137 3.95 9.48 12.08
CA SER A 137 3.99 9.95 13.47
C SER A 137 3.72 11.45 13.60
N LYS A 138 4.15 12.23 12.60
CA LYS A 138 3.86 13.68 12.54
C LYS A 138 2.39 13.94 12.27
N CYS A 139 1.82 13.21 11.32
CA CYS A 139 0.40 13.27 11.01
C CYS A 139 -0.47 12.96 12.22
N ALA A 140 -0.21 11.84 12.91
CA ALA A 140 -0.95 11.43 14.10
C ALA A 140 -0.81 12.44 15.26
N ALA A 141 0.28 13.21 15.31
CA ALA A 141 0.49 14.29 16.27
C ALA A 141 -0.14 15.63 15.85
N GLY A 142 -0.85 15.69 14.71
CA GLY A 142 -1.45 16.90 14.15
C GLY A 142 -0.49 17.82 13.38
N ASP A 143 0.77 17.43 13.20
CA ASP A 143 1.75 18.17 12.37
C ASP A 143 1.55 17.79 10.88
N LEU A 144 0.45 18.25 10.28
CA LEU A 144 0.07 17.87 8.92
C LEU A 144 1.04 18.40 7.87
N LEU A 145 1.51 19.63 8.03
CA LEU A 145 2.48 20.25 7.13
C LEU A 145 3.86 19.58 7.23
N GLY A 146 4.32 19.27 8.44
CA GLY A 146 5.55 18.53 8.64
C GLY A 146 5.45 17.12 8.07
N SER A 147 4.32 16.44 8.28
CA SER A 147 4.03 15.14 7.69
C SER A 147 4.11 15.19 6.16
N ALA A 148 3.44 16.14 5.52
CA ALA A 148 3.45 16.34 4.07
C ALA A 148 4.87 16.54 3.52
N LYS A 149 5.67 17.41 4.15
CA LYS A 149 7.06 17.67 3.75
C LYS A 149 7.95 16.43 3.92
N THR A 150 7.81 15.73 5.04
CA THR A 150 8.56 14.50 5.30
C THR A 150 8.22 13.43 4.27
N ARG A 151 6.93 13.16 4.01
CA ARG A 151 6.53 12.17 3.00
C ARG A 151 7.05 12.53 1.62
N TYR A 152 6.89 13.79 1.19
CA TYR A 152 7.37 14.24 -0.13
C TYR A 152 8.88 14.04 -0.30
N PHE A 153 9.65 14.38 0.73
CA PHE A 153 11.09 14.15 0.74
C PHE A 153 11.45 12.65 0.61
N LEU A 154 10.76 11.75 1.33
CA LEU A 154 11.03 10.32 1.27
C LEU A 154 10.69 9.74 -0.11
N VAL A 155 9.55 10.14 -0.67
CA VAL A 155 9.12 9.77 -2.03
C VAL A 155 10.16 10.25 -3.06
N ASN A 156 10.58 11.50 -3.00
CA ASN A 156 11.52 12.07 -3.97
C ASN A 156 12.96 11.55 -3.87
N ASN A 157 13.37 11.08 -2.70
CA ASN A 157 14.66 10.40 -2.54
C ASN A 157 14.60 8.91 -2.92
N GLY A 158 13.49 8.45 -3.48
CA GLY A 158 13.33 7.08 -3.96
C GLY A 158 13.20 6.04 -2.86
N MET A 159 12.87 6.43 -1.63
CA MET A 159 12.70 5.47 -0.51
C MET A 159 11.63 4.42 -0.82
N TYR A 160 10.61 4.81 -1.58
CA TYR A 160 9.51 3.95 -2.00
C TYR A 160 9.54 3.62 -3.50
N GLY A 161 10.72 3.71 -4.12
CA GLY A 161 10.87 3.57 -5.57
C GLY A 161 10.65 4.87 -6.35
N GLY A 162 11.41 5.04 -7.43
CA GLY A 162 11.45 6.30 -8.22
C GLY A 162 10.22 6.59 -9.07
N LEU A 163 9.15 5.79 -8.97
CA LEU A 163 7.92 5.96 -9.76
C LEU A 163 6.69 6.28 -8.91
N LYS A 164 6.84 6.35 -7.58
CA LYS A 164 5.72 6.64 -6.68
C LYS A 164 5.17 8.06 -6.84
N GLN A 165 5.96 8.97 -7.40
CA GLN A 165 5.57 10.37 -7.57
C GLN A 165 4.41 10.54 -8.56
N GLU A 166 4.39 9.75 -9.65
CA GLU A 166 3.31 9.76 -10.64
C GLU A 166 2.02 9.16 -10.06
N LEU A 167 2.14 8.13 -9.22
CA LEU A 167 1.01 7.53 -8.50
C LEU A 167 0.42 8.50 -7.48
N ASP A 168 1.25 9.07 -6.60
CA ASP A 168 0.81 10.07 -5.62
C ASP A 168 0.20 11.29 -6.34
N GLY A 169 0.88 11.79 -7.37
CA GLY A 169 0.42 12.92 -8.17
C GLY A 169 -0.94 12.68 -8.79
N SER A 170 -1.12 11.62 -9.58
CA SER A 170 -2.42 11.30 -10.19
C SER A 170 -3.54 11.08 -9.16
N ALA A 171 -3.27 10.37 -8.06
CA ALA A 171 -4.24 10.16 -6.98
C ALA A 171 -4.70 11.48 -6.36
N CYS A 172 -3.80 12.46 -6.18
CA CYS A 172 -4.16 13.78 -5.65
C CYS A 172 -5.24 14.50 -6.48
N PHE A 173 -5.19 14.37 -7.80
CA PHE A 173 -6.17 15.00 -8.69
C PHE A 173 -7.43 14.13 -8.85
N LEU A 174 -7.29 12.82 -8.99
CA LEU A 174 -8.41 11.89 -9.08
C LEU A 174 -9.28 11.97 -7.84
N GLU A 175 -8.71 11.87 -6.64
CA GLU A 175 -9.46 11.83 -5.37
C GLU A 175 -9.89 13.22 -4.86
N GLY A 176 -9.80 14.26 -5.71
CA GLY A 176 -10.29 15.60 -5.41
C GLY A 176 -9.53 16.33 -4.30
N HIS A 177 -8.33 15.86 -3.94
CA HIS A 177 -7.57 16.42 -2.82
C HIS A 177 -7.13 17.87 -3.09
N CYS A 178 -6.84 18.21 -4.35
CA CYS A 178 -6.46 19.57 -4.74
C CYS A 178 -7.55 20.63 -4.56
N THR A 179 -8.82 20.21 -4.53
CA THR A 179 -9.98 21.09 -4.37
C THR A 179 -10.64 20.94 -3.00
N ASN A 180 -10.12 20.06 -2.14
CA ASN A 180 -10.65 19.84 -0.82
C ASN A 180 -10.27 20.99 0.12
N THR A 181 -11.23 21.87 0.37
CA THR A 181 -11.13 22.99 1.31
C THR A 181 -11.68 22.67 2.70
N ALA A 182 -12.30 21.49 2.87
CA ALA A 182 -12.84 21.04 4.16
C ALA A 182 -11.73 20.60 5.11
N VAL A 183 -10.65 20.01 4.58
CA VAL A 183 -9.44 19.74 5.36
C VAL A 183 -8.63 21.03 5.53
N THR A 184 -8.33 21.33 6.79
CA THR A 184 -7.48 22.42 7.25
C THR A 184 -6.22 21.86 7.92
N GLU A 185 -5.26 22.71 8.26
CA GLU A 185 -4.04 22.30 8.96
C GLU A 185 -4.30 21.74 10.37
N ASN A 186 -5.47 21.99 10.96
CA ASN A 186 -5.85 21.52 12.29
C ASN A 186 -6.85 20.35 12.24
N THR A 187 -7.18 19.85 11.04
CA THR A 187 -8.19 18.80 10.90
C THR A 187 -7.72 17.49 11.53
N THR A 188 -8.55 16.87 12.35
CA THR A 188 -8.23 15.60 13.01
C THR A 188 -8.66 14.39 12.19
N ALA A 189 -8.18 13.20 12.58
CA ALA A 189 -8.59 11.94 11.96
C ALA A 189 -10.11 11.69 12.10
N GLU A 190 -10.68 12.02 13.27
CA GLU A 190 -12.10 11.85 13.57
C GLU A 190 -12.96 12.78 12.69
N GLU A 191 -12.54 14.03 12.50
CA GLU A 191 -13.22 14.96 11.59
C GLU A 191 -13.16 14.44 10.14
N THR A 192 -12.04 13.85 9.72
CA THR A 192 -11.96 13.23 8.39
C THR A 192 -12.78 11.96 8.25
N ALA A 193 -13.04 11.20 9.30
CA ALA A 193 -13.92 10.04 9.22
C ALA A 193 -15.32 10.45 8.74
N ALA A 194 -15.84 11.58 9.22
CA ALA A 194 -17.11 12.14 8.74
C ALA A 194 -17.03 12.60 7.27
N MET A 195 -15.88 13.11 6.83
CA MET A 195 -15.66 13.45 5.42
C MET A 195 -15.62 12.18 4.54
N CYS A 196 -14.97 11.12 5.02
CA CYS A 196 -14.93 9.81 4.37
C CYS A 196 -16.31 9.18 4.28
N ASP A 197 -17.14 9.28 5.32
CA ASP A 197 -18.54 8.82 5.29
C ASP A 197 -19.33 9.52 4.18
N LYS A 198 -19.16 10.83 4.06
CA LYS A 198 -19.84 11.63 3.03
C LYS A 198 -19.34 11.32 1.62
N GLN A 199 -18.03 11.14 1.44
CA GLN A 199 -17.40 11.01 0.13
C GLN A 199 -17.45 9.58 -0.41
N TYR A 200 -17.25 8.59 0.45
CA TYR A 200 -17.08 7.19 0.05
C TYR A 200 -18.18 6.27 0.58
N GLY A 201 -18.91 6.69 1.62
CA GLY A 201 -19.85 5.85 2.36
C GLY A 201 -19.16 5.10 3.50
N HIS A 202 -19.80 5.09 4.67
CA HIS A 202 -19.23 4.53 5.89
C HIS A 202 -18.75 3.09 5.74
N GLU A 203 -19.59 2.23 5.14
CA GLU A 203 -19.25 0.82 4.95
C GLU A 203 -18.05 0.62 4.01
N ALA A 204 -17.91 1.45 2.97
CA ALA A 204 -16.88 1.27 1.95
C ALA A 204 -15.46 1.41 2.52
N TRP A 205 -15.23 2.41 3.38
CA TRP A 205 -13.90 2.62 3.95
C TRP A 205 -13.67 1.78 5.22
N THR A 206 -14.69 1.58 6.05
CA THR A 206 -14.54 0.79 7.29
C THR A 206 -14.26 -0.68 7.01
N ARG A 207 -14.94 -1.24 5.99
CA ARG A 207 -14.77 -2.64 5.54
C ARG A 207 -13.71 -2.80 4.46
N PHE A 208 -12.99 -1.74 4.09
CA PHE A 208 -11.97 -1.82 3.05
C PHE A 208 -10.98 -2.97 3.34
N GLY A 209 -10.73 -3.80 2.34
CA GLY A 209 -9.86 -4.97 2.43
C GLY A 209 -10.42 -6.20 3.12
N SER A 210 -11.68 -6.16 3.59
CA SER A 210 -12.36 -7.35 4.07
C SER A 210 -12.84 -8.26 2.93
N SER A 211 -12.98 -9.55 3.24
CA SER A 211 -13.63 -10.57 2.41
C SER A 211 -15.11 -10.29 2.17
N HIS A 212 -15.72 -9.45 3.01
CA HIS A 212 -17.12 -9.03 2.93
C HIS A 212 -17.31 -7.66 2.25
N ALA A 213 -16.23 -7.00 1.85
CA ALA A 213 -16.31 -5.76 1.10
C ALA A 213 -16.93 -6.03 -0.28
N PRO A 214 -17.72 -5.09 -0.84
CA PRO A 214 -18.04 -5.13 -2.26
C PRO A 214 -16.75 -5.29 -3.08
N PRO A 215 -16.77 -6.03 -4.20
CA PRO A 215 -15.58 -6.28 -5.01
C PRO A 215 -14.80 -5.00 -5.30
N GLU A 216 -15.50 -3.89 -5.54
CA GLU A 216 -14.92 -2.57 -5.83
C GLU A 216 -14.09 -1.94 -4.70
N ASN A 217 -14.23 -2.44 -3.48
CA ASN A 217 -13.53 -1.99 -2.28
C ASN A 217 -12.59 -3.08 -1.71
N ALA A 218 -12.42 -4.19 -2.42
CA ALA A 218 -11.46 -5.23 -2.03
C ALA A 218 -10.01 -4.74 -2.28
N ILE A 219 -9.07 -5.21 -1.45
CA ILE A 219 -7.64 -4.97 -1.73
C ILE A 219 -7.31 -5.59 -3.08
N GLY A 220 -6.71 -4.78 -3.97
CA GLY A 220 -6.36 -5.22 -5.33
C GLY A 220 -7.45 -5.02 -6.38
N PHE A 221 -8.62 -4.51 -5.99
CA PHE A 221 -9.59 -4.07 -6.98
C PHE A 221 -9.02 -2.94 -7.85
N GLY A 222 -9.35 -2.94 -9.15
CA GLY A 222 -8.76 -2.03 -10.13
C GLY A 222 -7.51 -2.57 -10.83
N MET A 223 -6.89 -3.65 -10.31
CA MET A 223 -5.77 -4.34 -10.99
C MET A 223 -6.20 -5.06 -12.29
N GLU A 224 -7.49 -5.40 -12.41
CA GLU A 224 -8.06 -6.03 -13.61
C GLU A 224 -8.04 -5.10 -14.84
N ASN A 225 -8.05 -3.79 -14.62
CA ASN A 225 -7.96 -2.77 -15.68
C ASN A 225 -6.50 -2.40 -16.01
N GLY A 226 -5.56 -3.26 -15.63
CA GLY A 226 -4.13 -3.00 -15.67
C GLY A 226 -3.66 -2.38 -14.35
N PHE A 227 -2.47 -2.80 -13.92
CA PHE A 227 -1.73 -2.10 -12.87
C PHE A 227 -1.59 -0.63 -13.25
N ALA A 228 -1.51 0.24 -12.24
CA ALA A 228 -1.17 1.64 -12.48
C ALA A 228 0.09 1.70 -13.34
N ASP A 229 0.03 2.49 -14.42
CA ASP A 229 1.23 2.73 -15.19
C ASP A 229 2.12 3.61 -14.32
N TYR A 230 3.12 3.02 -13.70
CA TYR A 230 4.05 3.72 -12.83
C TYR A 230 4.69 4.98 -13.45
N ARG A 231 4.69 5.13 -14.78
CA ARG A 231 5.15 6.36 -15.47
C ARG A 231 4.04 7.38 -15.71
N ASN A 232 2.80 6.94 -15.74
CA ASN A 232 1.63 7.76 -16.04
C ASN A 232 0.65 7.90 -14.86
N GLY A 233 0.92 7.29 -13.72
CA GLY A 233 0.05 7.31 -12.56
C GLY A 233 -1.19 6.43 -12.73
N TYR A 234 -2.18 6.68 -11.89
CA TYR A 234 -3.54 6.17 -12.05
C TYR A 234 -4.25 6.89 -13.20
N LEU A 235 -5.07 6.13 -13.92
CA LEU A 235 -5.82 6.60 -15.09
C LEU A 235 -7.30 6.84 -14.79
N SER A 236 -7.79 6.42 -13.62
CA SER A 236 -9.19 6.55 -13.24
C SER A 236 -9.40 6.40 -11.73
N HIS A 237 -10.56 6.89 -11.27
CA HIS A 237 -11.04 6.69 -9.89
C HIS A 237 -11.02 5.24 -9.45
N ALA A 238 -11.34 4.29 -10.34
CA ALA A 238 -11.36 2.88 -10.01
C ALA A 238 -9.98 2.34 -9.55
N GLN A 239 -8.88 2.97 -9.99
CA GLN A 239 -7.53 2.58 -9.59
C GLN A 239 -7.03 3.34 -8.34
N SER A 240 -7.39 4.62 -8.18
CA SER A 240 -6.93 5.45 -7.05
C SER A 240 -7.81 5.32 -5.80
N ARG A 241 -9.11 5.04 -5.95
CA ARG A 241 -10.09 4.98 -4.86
C ARG A 241 -9.71 4.00 -3.74
N PRO A 242 -9.18 2.78 -4.02
CA PRO A 242 -8.73 1.89 -2.95
C PRO A 242 -7.72 2.54 -1.99
N PHE A 243 -6.85 3.42 -2.48
CA PHE A 243 -5.89 4.13 -1.65
C PHE A 243 -6.59 5.17 -0.77
N ALA A 244 -7.57 5.90 -1.29
CA ALA A 244 -8.35 6.84 -0.49
C ALA A 244 -9.18 6.15 0.60
N LEU A 245 -9.77 4.99 0.29
CA LEU A 245 -10.48 4.16 1.28
C LEU A 245 -9.54 3.66 2.37
N ALA A 246 -8.35 3.16 1.99
CA ALA A 246 -7.32 2.77 2.94
C ALA A 246 -6.90 3.96 3.82
N SER A 247 -6.66 5.13 3.23
CA SER A 247 -6.33 6.36 3.96
C SER A 247 -7.40 6.78 4.96
N CYS A 248 -8.68 6.63 4.62
CA CYS A 248 -9.79 6.84 5.55
C CYS A 248 -9.72 5.83 6.71
N ALA A 249 -9.60 4.55 6.40
CA ALA A 249 -9.57 3.47 7.39
C ALA A 249 -8.36 3.53 8.31
N MET A 250 -7.22 3.94 7.79
CA MET A 250 -5.95 4.03 8.51
C MET A 250 -5.72 5.40 9.17
N GLY A 251 -6.65 6.35 9.00
CA GLY A 251 -6.60 7.67 9.62
C GLY A 251 -5.61 8.65 9.02
N SER A 252 -5.18 8.48 7.76
CA SER A 252 -4.23 9.38 7.09
C SER A 252 -4.88 10.34 6.09
N PHE A 253 -6.19 10.27 5.85
CA PHE A 253 -6.85 11.04 4.79
C PHE A 253 -6.57 12.56 4.83
N HIS A 254 -6.64 13.20 6.00
CA HIS A 254 -6.29 14.62 6.14
C HIS A 254 -4.84 14.91 5.78
N CYS A 255 -3.92 14.01 6.14
CA CYS A 255 -2.51 14.12 5.79
C CYS A 255 -2.27 13.94 4.31
N ASP A 256 -3.01 13.06 3.65
CA ASP A 256 -2.98 12.91 2.19
C ASP A 256 -3.46 14.17 1.48
N VAL A 257 -4.55 14.79 1.97
CA VAL A 257 -5.06 16.04 1.40
C VAL A 257 -4.04 17.17 1.54
N VAL A 258 -3.45 17.36 2.73
CA VAL A 258 -2.41 18.39 2.94
C VAL A 258 -1.15 18.07 2.13
N TYR A 259 -0.72 16.81 2.09
CA TYR A 259 0.39 16.35 1.26
C TYR A 259 0.20 16.66 -0.22
N CYS A 260 -0.98 16.37 -0.76
CA CYS A 260 -1.35 16.71 -2.12
C CYS A 260 -1.33 18.21 -2.38
N ARG A 261 -2.01 18.99 -1.53
CA ARG A 261 -2.13 20.44 -1.68
C ARG A 261 -0.78 21.14 -1.63
N GLU A 262 0.12 20.69 -0.75
CA GLU A 262 1.40 21.35 -0.55
C GLU A 262 2.44 21.00 -1.60
N ASN A 263 2.32 19.85 -2.26
CA ASN A 263 3.35 19.36 -3.18
C ASN A 263 2.86 19.27 -4.63
N TYR A 264 1.81 18.49 -4.91
CA TYR A 264 1.39 18.19 -6.28
C TYR A 264 0.44 19.24 -6.87
N CYS A 265 -0.47 19.77 -6.05
CA CYS A 265 -1.51 20.69 -6.53
C CYS A 265 -0.99 22.10 -6.86
N LYS A 266 0.27 22.39 -6.53
CA LYS A 266 0.97 23.65 -6.84
C LYS A 266 2.05 23.47 -7.91
N ASP A 267 2.36 22.22 -8.27
CA ASP A 267 3.41 21.89 -9.23
C ASP A 267 2.86 21.92 -10.65
N GLU A 268 3.44 22.79 -11.50
CA GLU A 268 3.01 23.00 -12.89
C GLU A 268 3.02 21.71 -13.73
N TYR A 269 3.96 20.79 -13.47
CA TYR A 269 4.03 19.51 -14.17
C TYR A 269 2.79 18.67 -13.89
N TYR A 270 2.45 18.47 -12.61
CA TYR A 270 1.32 17.65 -12.21
C TYR A 270 -0.02 18.30 -12.51
N ILE A 271 -0.14 19.62 -12.37
CA ILE A 271 -1.33 20.37 -12.79
C ILE A 271 -1.57 20.19 -14.29
N LYS A 272 -0.53 20.35 -15.11
CA LYS A 272 -0.64 20.18 -16.57
C LYS A 272 -1.00 18.73 -16.94
N LYS A 273 -0.40 17.75 -16.27
CA LYS A 273 -0.58 16.33 -16.58
C LYS A 273 -1.93 15.80 -16.08
N TYR A 274 -2.32 16.09 -14.85
CA TYR A 274 -3.46 15.46 -14.15
C TYR A 274 -4.62 16.41 -13.80
N GLY A 275 -4.47 17.72 -14.01
CA GLY A 275 -5.50 18.71 -13.70
C GLY A 275 -6.84 18.50 -14.39
N HIS A 276 -6.88 17.73 -15.49
CA HIS A 276 -8.10 17.37 -16.20
C HIS A 276 -9.05 16.50 -15.36
N PHE A 277 -8.52 15.62 -14.49
CA PHE A 277 -9.33 14.77 -13.62
C PHE A 277 -10.24 15.55 -12.67
N LEU A 278 -9.83 16.76 -12.23
CA LEU A 278 -10.67 17.60 -11.37
C LEU A 278 -12.00 18.00 -12.02
N LYS A 279 -12.04 18.10 -13.36
CA LYS A 279 -13.26 18.43 -14.10
C LYS A 279 -14.05 17.18 -14.45
N GLU A 280 -13.37 16.15 -14.93
CA GLU A 280 -13.99 14.90 -15.37
C GLU A 280 -14.72 14.19 -14.23
N GLU A 281 -14.14 14.24 -13.03
CA GLU A 281 -14.71 13.64 -11.82
C GLU A 281 -15.68 14.57 -11.08
N GLY A 282 -15.93 15.78 -11.62
CA GLY A 282 -16.90 16.71 -11.07
C GLY A 282 -16.49 17.40 -9.75
N TRP A 283 -15.19 17.41 -9.42
CA TRP A 283 -14.67 18.14 -8.25
C TRP A 283 -14.74 19.65 -8.41
N VAL A 284 -14.65 20.13 -9.64
CA VAL A 284 -14.84 21.54 -10.00
C VAL A 284 -16.09 21.67 -10.85
N LYS A 285 -16.99 22.57 -10.45
CA LYS A 285 -18.21 22.93 -11.19
C LYS A 285 -17.93 23.96 -12.28
#